data_AF-F9UF32-F1
#
_entry.id   AF-F9UF32-F1
#
_cell.length_a   1.000
_cell.length_b   1.000
_cell.length_c   1.000
_cell.angle_alpha   90.00
_cell.angle_beta   90.00
_cell.angle_gamma   90.00
#
_symmetry.space_group_name_H-M   'P 1'
#
loop_
_entity.id
_entity.type
_entity.pdbx_description
1 polymer ?
#
loop_
_entity_poly.entity_id
_entity_poly.type
_entity_poly.pdbx_seq_one_letter_code
_entity_poly.pdbx_strand_id
1 'polypeptide(L)'
;MKRTHLISAGALMHSLLGVCCLAPVTGAAVDVSEIELRRLFDPTETELAAESSGRIYIYEGLRDIDVRRAMDEEFDRVEHMMFIRTRKTEDTGALVKDPETGVVATEDDGC
;
A
#
# COMPACT_ATOMS: atom_id res chain seq x y z
N MET A 1 45.77 -48.49 13.81
CA MET A 1 45.97 -48.44 15.28
C MET A 1 47.20 -47.60 15.60
N LYS A 2 47.03 -46.46 16.30
CA LYS A 2 48.00 -45.62 17.07
C LYS A 2 47.41 -44.19 17.14
N ARG A 3 46.61 -43.92 18.19
CA ARG A 3 46.96 -43.18 19.43
C ARG A 3 47.00 -41.65 19.26
N THR A 4 45.85 -41.05 19.59
CA THR A 4 45.64 -39.98 20.57
C THR A 4 46.67 -38.86 20.72
N HIS A 5 46.22 -37.61 20.54
CA HIS A 5 46.65 -36.47 21.36
C HIS A 5 45.44 -35.56 21.68
N LEU A 6 45.12 -35.47 22.97
CA LEU A 6 44.33 -34.40 23.60
C LEU A 6 45.24 -33.18 23.81
N ILE A 7 44.78 -31.97 23.46
CA ILE A 7 45.20 -30.66 24.01
C ILE A 7 43.97 -29.73 23.86
N SER A 8 43.19 -29.48 24.92
CA SER A 8 43.28 -28.42 25.93
C SER A 8 42.67 -27.08 25.50
N ALA A 9 41.62 -26.71 26.26
CA ALA A 9 41.16 -25.40 26.72
C ALA A 9 41.60 -24.13 25.97
N GLY A 10 40.60 -23.35 25.55
CA GLY A 10 40.75 -21.97 25.14
C GLY A 10 39.40 -21.28 25.03
N ALA A 11 38.69 -21.14 26.15
CA ALA A 11 37.56 -20.22 26.24
C ALA A 11 38.07 -18.79 26.06
N LEU A 12 37.68 -18.14 24.95
CA LEU A 12 37.85 -16.71 24.77
C LEU A 12 36.49 -16.11 24.45
N MET A 13 35.78 -15.77 25.54
CA MET A 13 34.73 -14.76 25.53
C MET A 13 35.29 -13.50 24.88
N HIS A 14 34.86 -13.20 23.66
CA HIS A 14 34.90 -11.85 23.13
C HIS A 14 33.48 -11.32 23.21
N SER A 15 33.23 -10.55 24.26
CA SER A 15 32.07 -9.68 24.36
C SER A 15 32.05 -8.77 23.14
N LEU A 16 31.22 -9.13 22.16
CA LEU A 16 30.83 -8.25 21.08
C LEU A 16 30.10 -7.07 21.71
N LEU A 17 30.85 -5.97 21.84
CA LEU A 17 30.36 -4.64 22.10
C LEU A 17 29.26 -4.37 21.06
N GLY A 18 28.01 -4.52 21.49
CA GLY A 18 26.83 -4.28 20.67
C GLY A 18 26.80 -2.80 20.33
N VAL A 19 27.32 -2.47 19.15
CA VAL A 19 27.08 -1.20 18.48
C VAL A 19 25.57 -1.08 18.33
N CYS A 20 24.97 -0.26 19.19
CA CYS A 20 23.58 0.14 19.07
C CYS A 20 23.49 1.00 17.81
N CYS A 21 23.28 0.35 16.67
CA CYS A 21 22.88 1.02 15.44
C CYS A 21 21.58 1.76 15.77
N LEU A 22 21.68 3.06 16.02
CA LEU A 22 20.57 3.98 15.91
C LEU A 22 20.18 3.99 14.43
N ALA A 23 19.39 2.99 14.03
CA ALA A 23 18.71 3.03 12.76
C ALA A 23 17.79 4.25 12.80
N PRO A 24 17.85 5.17 11.82
CA PRO A 24 16.81 6.15 11.68
C PRO A 24 15.51 5.37 11.45
N VAL A 25 14.53 5.54 12.35
CA VAL A 25 13.13 5.26 12.03
C VAL A 25 12.80 6.24 10.91
N THR A 26 12.94 5.79 9.67
CA THR A 26 12.28 6.43 8.54
C THR A 26 10.80 6.17 8.76
N GLY A 27 10.12 7.12 9.41
CA GLY A 27 8.66 7.19 9.34
C GLY A 27 8.32 7.41 7.87
N ALA A 28 8.03 6.32 7.15
CA ALA A 28 7.48 6.40 5.82
C ALA A 28 6.16 7.16 5.93
N ALA A 29 6.07 8.34 5.33
CA ALA A 29 4.80 8.96 5.07
C ALA A 29 4.04 7.98 4.17
N VAL A 30 3.15 7.19 4.76
CA VAL A 30 2.27 6.30 3.99
C VAL A 30 1.51 7.21 3.04
N ASP A 31 1.70 6.98 1.75
CA ASP A 31 1.05 7.79 0.73
C ASP A 31 -0.47 7.67 0.93
N VAL A 32 -1.18 8.79 0.82
CA VAL A 32 -2.65 8.81 1.01
C VAL A 32 -3.29 7.80 0.04
N SER A 33 -2.72 7.69 -1.16
CA SER A 33 -3.16 6.72 -2.18
C SER A 33 -3.03 5.25 -1.74
N GLU A 34 -2.02 4.91 -0.92
CA GLU A 34 -1.81 3.55 -0.42
C GLU A 34 -2.83 3.20 0.66
N ILE A 35 -3.16 4.15 1.54
CA ILE A 35 -4.20 3.97 2.56
C ILE A 35 -5.57 3.81 1.91
N GLU A 36 -5.85 4.61 0.88
CA GLU A 36 -7.09 4.54 0.11
C GLU A 36 -7.23 3.20 -0.61
N LEU A 37 -6.19 2.76 -1.34
CA LEU A 37 -6.20 1.46 -2.01
C LEU A 37 -6.34 0.29 -1.03
N ARG A 38 -5.65 0.34 0.12
CA ARG A 38 -5.83 -0.66 1.19
C ARG A 38 -7.27 -0.67 1.68
N ARG A 39 -7.85 0.48 2.03
CA ARG A 39 -9.24 0.52 2.53
C ARG A 39 -10.24 0.01 1.49
N LEU A 40 -9.97 0.26 0.21
CA LEU A 40 -10.82 -0.19 -0.88
C LEU A 40 -10.87 -1.72 -0.95
N PHE A 41 -9.71 -2.39 -0.94
CA PHE A 41 -9.59 -3.83 -1.21
C PHE A 41 -9.30 -4.72 0.02
N ASP A 42 -8.96 -4.13 1.16
CA ASP A 42 -8.68 -4.79 2.44
C ASP A 42 -9.12 -3.88 3.61
N PRO A 43 -10.44 -3.62 3.74
CA PRO A 43 -10.97 -2.79 4.81
C PRO A 43 -10.84 -3.49 6.17
N THR A 44 -10.55 -2.71 7.20
CA THR A 44 -10.63 -3.19 8.58
C THR A 44 -12.09 -3.35 9.01
N GLU A 45 -12.35 -4.18 10.04
CA GLU A 45 -13.70 -4.32 10.62
C GLU A 45 -14.30 -2.98 11.08
N THR A 46 -13.44 -2.04 11.51
CA THR A 46 -13.89 -0.70 11.93
C THR A 46 -14.29 0.17 10.72
N GLU A 47 -13.60 0.04 9.60
CA GLU A 47 -13.97 0.72 8.35
C GLU A 47 -15.29 0.17 7.80
N LEU A 48 -15.47 -1.16 7.80
CA LEU A 48 -16.72 -1.82 7.43
C LEU A 48 -17.90 -1.41 8.33
N ALA A 49 -17.68 -1.41 9.65
CA ALA A 49 -18.71 -0.97 10.60
C ALA A 49 -19.12 0.48 10.33
N ALA A 50 -18.18 1.33 9.97
CA ALA A 50 -18.48 2.71 9.66
C ALA A 50 -19.25 2.88 8.33
N GLU A 51 -18.87 2.14 7.29
CA GLU A 51 -19.63 2.07 6.02
C GLU A 51 -21.08 1.67 6.32
N SER A 52 -21.28 0.57 7.06
CA SER A 52 -22.61 0.09 7.45
C SER A 52 -23.42 1.07 8.31
N SER A 53 -22.75 2.03 8.96
CA SER A 53 -23.40 3.12 9.71
C SER A 53 -23.74 4.34 8.84
N GLY A 54 -23.48 4.27 7.53
CA GLY A 54 -23.75 5.31 6.54
C GLY A 54 -22.57 6.23 6.22
N ARG A 55 -21.33 5.88 6.60
CA ARG A 55 -20.15 6.67 6.22
C ARG A 55 -19.83 6.45 4.75
N ILE A 56 -19.72 7.55 4.00
CA ILE A 56 -19.18 7.55 2.64
C ILE A 56 -17.67 7.77 2.68
N TYR A 57 -16.92 6.93 1.99
CA TYR A 57 -15.49 7.13 1.73
C TYR A 57 -15.27 7.72 0.35
N ILE A 58 -14.50 8.80 0.30
CA ILE A 58 -14.06 9.43 -0.95
C ILE A 58 -12.68 8.88 -1.29
N TYR A 59 -12.55 8.36 -2.50
CA TYR A 59 -11.30 7.86 -3.07
C TYR A 59 -10.89 8.80 -4.20
N GLU A 60 -9.70 9.38 -4.11
CA GLU A 60 -9.25 10.42 -5.04
C GLU A 60 -8.11 9.92 -5.93
N GLY A 61 -8.20 10.15 -7.23
CA GLY A 61 -7.08 9.90 -8.12
C GLY A 61 -6.77 8.43 -8.39
N LEU A 62 -7.72 7.53 -8.10
CA LEU A 62 -7.62 6.13 -8.48
C LEU A 62 -7.59 5.97 -10.00
N ARG A 63 -6.98 4.89 -10.48
CA ARG A 63 -7.06 4.55 -11.91
C ARG A 63 -8.45 4.00 -12.21
N ASP A 64 -8.97 4.29 -13.39
CA ASP A 64 -10.23 3.73 -13.88
C ASP A 64 -10.29 2.19 -13.83
N ILE A 65 -9.17 1.49 -14.03
CA ILE A 65 -9.07 0.02 -13.87
C ILE A 65 -9.30 -0.41 -12.42
N ASP A 66 -8.84 0.37 -11.44
CA ASP A 66 -9.02 0.08 -10.02
C ASP A 66 -10.47 0.38 -9.62
N VAL A 67 -11.06 1.46 -10.16
CA VAL A 67 -12.49 1.78 -9.99
C VAL A 67 -13.37 0.67 -10.56
N ARG A 68 -13.12 0.21 -11.79
CA ARG A 68 -13.86 -0.91 -12.39
C ARG A 68 -13.73 -2.18 -11.56
N ARG A 69 -12.53 -2.50 -11.07
CA ARG A 69 -12.34 -3.63 -10.16
C ARG A 69 -13.19 -3.49 -8.90
N ALA A 70 -13.24 -2.30 -8.29
CA ALA A 70 -14.09 -2.07 -7.12
C ALA A 70 -15.59 -2.22 -7.44
N MET A 71 -16.05 -1.78 -8.61
CA MET A 71 -17.44 -1.99 -9.03
C MET A 71 -17.80 -3.47 -9.13
N ASP A 72 -16.85 -4.31 -9.54
CA ASP A 72 -17.05 -5.75 -9.72
C ASP A 72 -16.87 -6.55 -8.42
N GLU A 73 -15.83 -6.24 -7.64
CA GLU A 73 -15.43 -7.02 -6.45
C GLU A 73 -16.10 -6.52 -5.16
N GLU A 74 -16.36 -5.21 -5.06
CA GLU A 74 -16.89 -4.55 -3.86
C GLU A 74 -18.36 -4.12 -4.03
N PHE A 75 -19.13 -4.90 -4.79
CA PHE A 75 -20.50 -4.58 -5.20
C PHE A 75 -21.41 -4.17 -4.03
N ASP A 76 -21.34 -4.89 -2.91
CA ASP A 76 -22.17 -4.62 -1.73
C ASP A 76 -21.76 -3.36 -0.94
N ARG A 77 -20.58 -2.80 -1.25
CA ARG A 77 -20.01 -1.64 -0.54
C ARG A 77 -19.98 -0.38 -1.39
N VAL A 78 -20.17 -0.50 -2.71
CA VAL A 78 -20.02 0.61 -3.66
C VAL A 78 -20.94 1.80 -3.36
N GLU A 79 -22.10 1.55 -2.73
CA GLU A 79 -23.02 2.62 -2.28
C GLU A 79 -22.43 3.53 -1.19
N HIS A 80 -21.37 3.07 -0.53
CA HIS A 80 -20.63 3.83 0.49
C HIS A 80 -19.32 4.42 -0.06
N MET A 81 -19.13 4.40 -1.38
CA MET A 81 -17.91 4.86 -2.03
C MET A 81 -18.19 5.98 -3.02
N MET A 82 -17.34 7.01 -3.01
CA MET A 82 -17.34 8.07 -3.99
C MET A 82 -15.95 8.16 -4.64
N PHE A 83 -15.89 7.97 -5.94
CA PHE A 83 -14.65 8.06 -6.71
C PHE A 83 -14.57 9.42 -7.38
N ILE A 84 -13.52 10.19 -7.09
CA ILE A 84 -13.31 11.52 -7.66
C ILE A 84 -11.97 11.59 -8.36
N ARG A 85 -11.87 12.45 -9.37
CA ARG A 85 -10.65 12.64 -10.17
C ARG A 85 -10.05 11.31 -10.65
N THR A 86 -10.89 10.39 -11.12
CA THR A 86 -10.46 9.08 -11.65
C THR A 86 -9.49 9.29 -12.80
N ARG A 87 -8.31 8.69 -12.74
CA ARG A 87 -7.28 8.78 -13.77
C ARG A 87 -7.54 7.76 -14.87
N LYS A 88 -7.61 8.21 -16.12
CA LYS A 88 -7.83 7.33 -17.28
C LYS A 88 -6.63 6.43 -17.52
N THR A 89 -6.88 5.17 -17.86
CA THR A 89 -5.85 4.24 -18.31
C THR A 89 -6.13 3.67 -19.70
N GLU A 90 -5.06 3.30 -20.38
CA GLU A 90 -5.08 2.46 -21.56
C GLU A 90 -5.44 1.02 -21.19
N ASP A 91 -5.73 0.17 -22.17
CA ASP A 91 -6.00 -1.27 -21.96
C ASP A 91 -4.85 -2.01 -21.23
N THR A 92 -3.64 -1.47 -21.31
CA THR A 92 -2.45 -2.00 -20.62
C THR A 92 -2.38 -1.62 -19.13
N GLY A 93 -3.29 -0.76 -18.67
CA GLY A 93 -3.29 -0.16 -17.33
C GLY A 93 -2.33 1.03 -17.16
N ALA A 94 -1.66 1.47 -18.24
CA ALA A 94 -0.84 2.66 -18.24
C ALA A 94 -1.71 3.94 -18.23
N LEU A 95 -1.27 4.98 -17.51
CA LEU A 95 -2.00 6.25 -17.46
C LEU A 95 -2.01 6.93 -18.83
N VAL A 96 -3.20 7.34 -19.27
CA VAL A 96 -3.38 8.19 -20.45
C VAL A 96 -2.86 9.58 -20.11
N LYS A 97 -1.99 10.13 -20.96
CA LYS A 97 -1.49 11.50 -20.83
C LYS A 97 -1.96 12.32 -22.01
N ASP A 98 -2.36 13.56 -21.73
CA ASP A 98 -2.64 14.54 -22.76
C ASP A 98 -1.35 14.81 -23.58
N PRO A 99 -1.40 14.73 -24.92
CA PRO A 99 -0.22 14.83 -25.76
C PRO A 99 0.38 16.24 -25.83
N GLU A 100 -0.39 17.27 -25.52
CA GLU A 100 0.04 18.67 -25.59
C GLU A 100 0.65 19.14 -24.26
N THR A 101 0.08 18.69 -23.14
CA THR A 101 0.43 19.14 -21.79
C THR A 101 1.23 18.12 -20.99
N GLY A 102 1.16 16.83 -21.35
CA GLY A 102 1.75 15.73 -20.61
C GLY A 102 1.05 15.41 -19.28
N VAL A 103 -0.06 16.09 -18.98
CA VAL A 103 -0.86 15.89 -17.77
C VAL A 103 -1.68 14.59 -17.89
N VAL A 104 -1.85 13.89 -16.77
CA VAL A 104 -2.67 12.66 -16.74
C VAL A 104 -4.12 13.03 -17.01
N ALA A 105 -4.71 12.39 -18.03
CA ALA A 105 -6.11 12.56 -18.34
C ALA A 105 -6.95 12.01 -17.18
N THR A 106 -7.88 12.85 -16.69
CA THR A 106 -8.74 12.54 -15.56
C THR A 106 -10.19 12.60 -16.03
N GLU A 107 -11.05 11.74 -15.50
CA GLU A 107 -12.49 11.86 -15.69
C GLU A 107 -13.00 13.08 -14.95
N ASP A 108 -13.69 13.95 -15.69
CA ASP A 108 -14.37 15.12 -15.16
C ASP A 108 -15.72 14.66 -14.59
N ASP A 109 -15.87 14.75 -13.27
CA ASP A 109 -17.07 14.37 -12.52
C ASP A 109 -18.20 15.41 -12.64
N GLY A 110 -18.03 16.42 -13.50
CA GLY A 110 -19.12 17.18 -14.09
C GLY A 110 -19.76 18.20 -13.14
N CYS A 111 -18.95 19.05 -12.53
CA CYS A 111 -19.41 20.30 -11.89
C CYS A 111 -18.99 21.53 -12.70
#